data_AF-B7PS12-F1
#
_entry.id   AF-B7PS12-F1
#
_cell.length_a   1.000
_cell.length_b   1.000
_cell.length_c   1.000
_cell.angle_alpha   90.00
_cell.angle_beta   90.00
_cell.angle_gamma   90.00
#
_symmetry.space_group_name_H-M   'P 1'
#
loop_
_entity.id
_entity.type
_entity.pdbx_description
1 polymer ?
#
loop_
_entity_poly.entity_id
_entity_poly.type
_entity_poly.pdbx_seq_one_letter_code
_entity_poly.pdbx_strand_id
1 'polypeptide(L)'
;MLLFKDILTGDEMFTDSVKYKLVDDCIFEIECEHVTRKVGEVALDGANPSAEEVEEGTEEGTESGLDLVLNMRLVETGFSKTDYKNYLKTYTKALMDKWKEDGKSEAEVNEAKSKLTEAVKKVLPRIGDMQFFLGMKL
;
A
#
# COMPACT_ATOMS: atom_id res chain seq x y z
N MET A 1 -9.70 -13.42 6.59
CA MET A 1 -9.06 -12.30 5.88
C MET A 1 -7.75 -12.00 6.58
N LEU A 2 -6.64 -12.26 5.91
CA LEU A 2 -5.31 -11.82 6.31
C LEU A 2 -5.14 -10.35 5.94
N LEU A 3 -4.44 -9.62 6.79
CA LEU A 3 -4.17 -8.20 6.64
C LEU A 3 -2.67 -7.98 6.66
N PHE A 4 -2.14 -7.48 5.56
CA PHE A 4 -0.72 -7.25 5.38
C PHE A 4 -0.38 -5.84 5.84
N LYS A 5 0.45 -5.77 6.89
CA LYS A 5 0.87 -4.51 7.50
C LYS A 5 2.34 -4.24 7.25
N ASP A 6 2.69 -2.98 7.02
CA ASP A 6 4.09 -2.57 7.08
C ASP A 6 4.60 -2.73 8.50
N ILE A 7 5.77 -3.37 8.66
CA ILE A 7 6.32 -3.68 9.98
C ILE A 7 6.91 -2.44 10.67
N LEU A 8 7.21 -1.38 9.91
CA LEU A 8 7.81 -0.16 10.44
C LEU A 8 6.75 0.84 10.88
N THR A 9 5.73 1.09 10.07
CA THR A 9 4.67 2.06 10.39
C THR A 9 3.42 1.42 11.00
N GLY A 10 3.19 0.12 10.76
CA GLY A 10 1.95 -0.56 11.12
C GLY A 10 0.78 -0.24 10.19
N ASP A 11 1.02 0.47 9.09
CA ASP A 11 0.01 0.79 8.08
C ASP A 11 -0.51 -0.47 7.38
N GLU A 12 -1.79 -0.45 7.04
CA GLU A 12 -2.48 -1.52 6.34
C GLU A 12 -2.30 -1.32 4.84
N MET A 13 -1.58 -2.25 4.19
CA MET A 13 -1.19 -2.10 2.79
C MET A 13 -2.13 -2.82 1.83
N PHE A 14 -2.57 -4.04 2.19
CA PHE A 14 -3.55 -4.82 1.45
C PHE A 14 -4.06 -6.01 2.29
N THR A 15 -5.06 -6.71 1.79
CA THR A 15 -5.65 -7.92 2.40
C THR A 15 -5.54 -9.12 1.46
N ASP A 16 -5.74 -10.33 1.96
CA ASP A 16 -5.79 -11.55 1.11
C ASP A 16 -7.05 -11.65 0.21
N SER A 17 -7.91 -10.64 0.20
CA SER A 17 -9.08 -10.57 -0.67
C SER A 17 -8.75 -10.14 -2.10
N VAL A 18 -7.56 -9.57 -2.34
CA VAL A 18 -7.07 -9.23 -3.69
C VAL A 18 -6.19 -10.34 -4.24
N LYS A 19 -6.07 -10.46 -5.56
CA LYS A 19 -5.11 -11.39 -6.16
C LYS A 19 -3.71 -10.80 -6.05
N TYR A 20 -2.78 -11.58 -5.48
CA TYR A 20 -1.38 -11.19 -5.38
C TYR A 20 -0.45 -12.38 -5.62
N LYS A 21 0.79 -12.08 -5.99
CA LYS A 21 1.89 -13.06 -6.12
C LYS A 21 3.15 -12.52 -5.47
N LEU A 22 3.93 -13.42 -4.87
CA LEU A 22 5.25 -13.11 -4.35
C LEU A 22 6.27 -13.28 -5.48
N VAL A 23 7.01 -12.22 -5.79
CA VAL A 23 8.05 -12.18 -6.82
C VAL A 23 9.40 -11.94 -6.15
N ASP A 24 10.42 -12.65 -6.63
CA ASP A 24 11.80 -12.57 -6.11
C ASP A 24 11.89 -12.82 -4.58
N ASP A 25 10.92 -13.55 -4.02
CA ASP A 25 10.77 -13.84 -2.58
C ASP A 25 10.71 -12.60 -1.66
N CYS A 26 10.50 -11.40 -2.21
CA CYS A 26 10.50 -10.16 -1.41
C CYS A 26 9.58 -9.03 -1.91
N ILE A 27 8.93 -9.17 -3.07
CA ILE A 27 7.98 -8.17 -3.58
C ILE A 27 6.62 -8.81 -3.80
N PHE A 28 5.57 -8.22 -3.26
CA PHE A 28 4.20 -8.58 -3.63
C PHE A 28 3.77 -7.78 -4.87
N GLU A 29 3.40 -8.47 -5.94
CA GLU A 29 2.69 -7.87 -7.09
C GLU A 29 1.19 -8.14 -6.93
N ILE A 30 0.39 -7.07 -6.94
CA ILE A 30 -1.05 -7.09 -6.66
C ILE A 30 -1.82 -6.67 -7.91
N GLU A 31 -2.84 -7.43 -8.30
CA GLU A 31 -3.78 -7.08 -9.38
C GLU A 31 -4.80 -6.09 -8.81
N CYS A 32 -4.85 -4.89 -9.40
CA CYS A 32 -5.77 -3.82 -9.01
C CYS A 32 -6.67 -3.44 -10.19
N GLU A 33 -7.89 -3.01 -9.90
CA GLU A 33 -8.84 -2.50 -10.89
C GLU A 33 -9.02 -1.00 -10.72
N HIS A 34 -9.10 -0.28 -11.85
CA HIS A 34 -9.45 1.14 -11.82
C HIS A 34 -10.97 1.28 -11.72
N VAL A 35 -11.45 1.84 -10.62
CA VAL A 35 -12.88 1.95 -10.30
C VAL A 35 -13.27 3.40 -10.07
N THR A 36 -14.55 3.70 -10.30
CA THR A 36 -15.18 4.97 -9.93
C THR A 36 -16.37 4.65 -9.03
N ARG A 37 -16.46 5.29 -7.87
CA ARG A 37 -17.51 5.05 -6.85
C ARG A 37 -18.14 6.38 -6.45
N LYS A 38 -19.44 6.36 -6.12
CA LYS A 38 -20.11 7.51 -5.53
C LYS A 38 -19.77 7.59 -4.05
N VAL A 39 -19.23 8.73 -3.61
CA VAL A 39 -18.96 9.02 -2.20
C VAL A 39 -20.29 9.03 -1.45
N GLY A 40 -20.46 8.13 -0.48
CA GLY A 40 -21.70 7.99 0.29
C GLY A 40 -22.55 6.76 -0.06
N GLU A 41 -22.27 6.07 -1.16
CA GLU A 41 -22.93 4.81 -1.53
C GLU A 41 -22.14 3.60 -1.00
N VAL A 42 -21.79 3.63 0.29
CA VAL A 42 -21.49 2.37 0.98
C VAL A 42 -22.84 1.75 1.24
N ALA A 43 -23.30 0.90 0.31
CA ALA A 43 -24.40 0.00 0.55
C ALA A 43 -23.99 -0.95 1.67
N LEU A 44 -24.19 -0.52 2.92
CA LEU A 44 -24.29 -1.41 4.06
C LEU A 44 -25.54 -2.26 3.78
N ASP A 45 -25.33 -3.49 3.31
CA ASP A 45 -26.36 -4.53 3.24
C ASP A 45 -27.05 -4.63 4.61
N GLY A 46 -28.17 -3.90 4.80
CA GLY A 46 -28.95 -3.90 6.03
C GLY A 46 -29.40 -2.54 6.60
N ALA A 47 -29.14 -1.40 5.96
CA ALA A 47 -29.68 -0.12 6.44
C ALA A 47 -31.20 0.00 6.15
N ASN A 48 -31.98 -0.06 7.22
CA ASN A 48 -33.44 0.00 7.28
C ASN A 48 -34.02 1.27 6.59
N PRO A 49 -34.92 1.15 5.58
CA PRO A 49 -35.48 2.30 4.89
C PRO A 49 -36.71 2.84 5.63
N SER A 50 -36.51 3.66 6.66
CA SER A 50 -37.61 4.46 7.22
C SER A 50 -37.08 5.63 8.07
N ALA A 51 -36.90 6.80 7.46
CA ALA A 51 -37.25 8.09 8.03
C ALA A 51 -37.00 9.19 6.99
N GLU A 52 -37.97 10.09 6.89
CA GLU A 52 -38.19 11.06 5.82
C GLU A 52 -37.35 12.34 5.94
N GLU A 53 -37.29 13.05 4.80
CA GLU A 53 -37.18 14.51 4.60
C GLU A 53 -35.86 15.29 4.84
N VAL A 54 -35.26 15.63 3.68
CA VAL A 54 -34.71 16.93 3.23
C VAL A 54 -33.56 17.57 4.02
N GLU A 55 -32.38 17.66 3.38
CA GLU A 55 -31.63 18.93 3.29
C GLU A 55 -30.78 18.97 2.02
N GLU A 56 -30.87 20.10 1.31
CA GLU A 56 -30.12 20.45 0.09
C GLU A 56 -28.61 20.52 0.35
N GLY A 57 -27.82 20.03 -0.61
CA GLY A 57 -26.40 20.36 -0.73
C GLY A 57 -25.46 19.29 -0.20
N THR A 58 -25.30 18.20 -0.94
CA THR A 58 -24.06 17.42 -0.85
C THR A 58 -23.60 17.19 -2.27
N GLU A 59 -22.46 17.79 -2.62
CA GLU A 59 -21.79 17.49 -3.88
C GLU A 59 -21.70 15.97 -4.00
N GLU A 60 -22.35 15.40 -5.02
CA GLU A 60 -22.18 13.99 -5.40
C GLU A 60 -20.72 13.80 -5.81
N GLY A 61 -19.85 13.66 -4.81
CA GLY A 61 -18.44 13.37 -5.03
C GLY A 61 -18.36 12.00 -5.67
N THR A 62 -17.69 11.90 -6.82
CA THR A 62 -17.26 10.61 -7.34
C THR A 62 -15.78 10.49 -7.01
N GLU A 63 -15.41 9.39 -6.35
CA GLU A 63 -14.00 9.03 -6.16
C GLU A 63 -13.61 8.03 -7.25
N SER A 64 -12.44 8.23 -7.85
CA SER A 64 -11.92 7.34 -8.87
C SER A 64 -10.46 7.03 -8.60
N GLY A 65 -10.06 5.78 -8.81
CA GLY A 65 -8.69 5.33 -8.58
C GLY A 65 -8.58 3.82 -8.57
N LEU A 66 -7.41 3.32 -8.20
CA LEU A 66 -7.21 1.88 -7.99
C LEU A 66 -8.02 1.44 -6.76
N ASP A 67 -8.79 0.37 -6.92
CA ASP A 67 -9.61 -0.22 -5.86
C ASP A 67 -8.81 -0.45 -4.57
N LEU A 68 -7.59 -0.99 -4.67
CA LEU A 68 -6.71 -1.19 -3.52
C LEU A 68 -6.38 0.12 -2.81
N VAL A 69 -6.00 1.15 -3.55
CA VAL A 69 -5.62 2.47 -3.03
C VAL A 69 -6.81 3.10 -2.30
N LEU A 70 -8.00 3.05 -2.90
CA LEU A 70 -9.22 3.57 -2.29
C LEU A 70 -9.62 2.77 -1.03
N ASN A 71 -9.58 1.43 -1.11
CA ASN A 71 -9.96 0.56 0.00
C ASN A 71 -9.04 0.73 1.22
N MET A 72 -7.73 0.81 0.99
CA MET A 72 -6.72 0.95 2.04
C MET A 72 -6.42 2.41 2.41
N ARG A 73 -7.06 3.36 1.71
CA ARG A 73 -6.87 4.82 1.88
C ARG A 73 -5.41 5.25 1.76
N LEU A 74 -4.70 4.66 0.79
CA LEU A 74 -3.30 5.02 0.53
C LEU A 74 -3.24 6.41 -0.10
N VAL A 75 -2.24 7.19 0.28
CA VAL A 75 -2.07 8.58 -0.16
C VAL A 75 -1.02 8.65 -1.24
N GLU A 76 -1.39 9.22 -2.40
CA GLU A 76 -0.44 9.42 -3.50
C GLU A 76 0.69 10.37 -3.08
N THR A 77 1.91 10.04 -3.48
CA THR A 77 3.10 10.87 -3.24
C THR A 77 4.00 10.89 -4.48
N GLY A 78 4.93 11.84 -4.50
CA GLY A 78 5.90 11.99 -5.58
C GLY A 78 7.31 11.68 -5.10
N PHE A 79 8.05 10.88 -5.87
CA PHE A 79 9.48 10.72 -5.69
C PHE A 79 10.22 11.05 -6.98
N SER A 80 11.30 11.82 -6.89
CA SER A 80 12.34 11.75 -7.93
C SER A 80 13.08 10.41 -7.82
N LYS A 81 13.77 10.01 -8.89
CA LYS A 81 14.64 8.82 -8.86
C LYS A 81 15.71 8.88 -7.76
N THR A 82 16.19 10.08 -7.42
CA THR A 82 17.16 10.28 -6.34
C THR A 82 16.50 10.14 -4.98
N ASP A 83 15.32 10.75 -4.80
CA ASP A 83 14.59 10.70 -3.53
C ASP A 83 14.15 9.28 -3.21
N TYR A 84 13.65 8.53 -4.19
CA TYR A 84 13.29 7.13 -3.99
C TYR A 84 14.49 6.26 -3.60
N LYS A 85 15.65 6.47 -4.23
CA LYS A 85 16.88 5.75 -3.84
C LYS A 85 17.29 6.07 -2.41
N ASN A 86 17.14 7.30 -1.97
CA ASN A 86 17.45 7.70 -0.60
C ASN A 86 16.42 7.13 0.38
N TYR A 87 15.13 7.18 0.04
CA TYR A 87 14.05 6.57 0.81
C TYR A 87 14.29 5.07 1.00
N LEU A 88 14.57 4.32 -0.07
CA LEU A 88 14.84 2.88 0.01
C LEU A 88 16.05 2.55 0.88
N LYS A 89 17.11 3.36 0.87
CA LYS A 89 18.27 3.15 1.74
C LYS A 89 17.88 3.29 3.22
N THR A 90 17.16 4.34 3.56
CA THR A 90 16.70 4.59 4.94
C THR A 90 15.72 3.51 5.38
N TYR A 91 14.74 3.16 4.54
CA TYR A 91 13.75 2.13 4.80
C TYR A 91 14.41 0.75 5.00
N THR A 92 15.34 0.35 4.12
CA THR A 92 16.06 -0.93 4.26
C THR A 92 16.85 -1.00 5.56
N LYS A 93 17.47 0.11 5.98
CA LYS A 93 18.20 0.15 7.25
C LYS A 93 17.25 -0.06 8.44
N ALA A 94 16.13 0.67 8.48
CA ALA A 94 15.13 0.52 9.52
C ALA A 94 14.54 -0.90 9.56
N LEU A 95 14.31 -1.50 8.40
CA LEU A 95 13.83 -2.88 8.27
C LEU A 95 14.84 -3.90 8.81
N MET A 96 16.13 -3.73 8.51
CA MET A 96 17.19 -4.57 9.07
C MET A 96 17.26 -4.47 10.60
N ASP A 97 17.12 -3.27 11.15
CA ASP A 97 17.15 -3.05 12.59
C ASP A 97 15.92 -3.72 13.25
N LYS A 98 14.72 -3.53 12.67
CA LYS A 98 13.49 -4.19 13.14
C LYS A 98 13.57 -5.72 13.09
N TRP A 99 14.13 -6.30 12.03
CA TRP A 99 14.31 -7.76 11.94
C TRP A 99 15.24 -8.32 13.00
N LYS A 100 16.28 -7.58 13.39
CA LYS A 100 17.16 -7.98 14.49
C LYS A 100 16.44 -7.91 15.82
N GLU A 101 15.63 -6.87 16.04
CA GLU A 101 14.78 -6.76 17.24
C GLU A 101 13.78 -7.93 17.33
N ASP A 102 13.25 -8.38 16.20
CA ASP A 102 12.33 -9.52 16.12
C ASP A 102 13.06 -10.88 16.19
N GLY A 103 14.37 -10.88 16.44
CA GLY A 103 15.16 -12.07 16.74
C GLY A 103 15.75 -12.80 15.53
N LYS A 104 15.71 -12.21 14.32
CA LYS A 104 16.40 -12.80 13.16
C LYS A 104 17.91 -12.77 13.35
N SER A 105 18.57 -13.84 12.91
CA SER A 105 20.03 -13.91 12.90
C SER A 105 20.63 -12.92 11.90
N GLU A 106 21.90 -12.57 12.10
CA GLU A 106 22.63 -11.70 11.18
C GLU A 106 22.70 -12.29 9.76
N ALA A 107 22.78 -13.62 9.64
CA ALA A 107 22.78 -14.32 8.36
C ALA A 107 21.44 -14.13 7.61
N GLU A 108 20.31 -14.31 8.29
CA GLU A 108 18.97 -14.12 7.70
C GLU A 108 18.73 -12.67 7.27
N VAL A 109 19.16 -11.71 8.10
CA VAL A 109 19.04 -10.28 7.79
C VAL A 109 19.88 -9.91 6.55
N ASN A 110 21.09 -10.44 6.45
CA ASN A 110 21.97 -10.20 5.30
C ASN A 110 21.45 -10.87 4.02
N GLU A 111 20.89 -12.07 4.12
CA GLU A 111 20.23 -12.73 2.98
C GLU A 111 19.03 -11.90 2.48
N ALA A 112 18.13 -11.49 3.37
CA ALA A 112 16.96 -10.69 3.03
C ALA A 112 17.35 -9.35 2.40
N LYS A 113 18.38 -8.68 2.94
CA LYS A 113 18.94 -7.44 2.36
C LYS A 113 19.46 -7.67 0.94
N SER A 114 20.13 -8.79 0.70
CA SER A 114 20.66 -9.14 -0.63
C SER A 114 19.53 -9.32 -1.64
N LYS A 115 18.50 -10.10 -1.29
CA LYS A 115 17.31 -10.31 -2.13
C LYS A 115 16.60 -8.99 -2.46
N LEU A 116 16.36 -8.15 -1.45
CA LEU A 116 15.77 -6.83 -1.63
C LEU A 116 16.61 -5.96 -2.58
N THR A 117 17.94 -5.98 -2.44
CA THR A 117 18.85 -5.23 -3.29
C THR A 117 18.75 -5.67 -4.75
N GLU A 118 18.69 -6.98 -5.02
CA GLU A 118 18.51 -7.50 -6.37
C GLU A 118 17.14 -7.17 -6.97
N ALA A 119 16.07 -7.27 -6.16
CA ALA A 119 14.72 -6.95 -6.62
C ALA A 119 14.57 -5.46 -6.96
N VAL A 120 15.12 -4.57 -6.12
CA VAL A 120 15.10 -3.11 -6.34
C VAL A 120 15.82 -2.72 -7.64
N LYS A 121 16.89 -3.42 -8.04
CA LYS A 121 17.57 -3.17 -9.33
C LYS A 121 16.65 -3.36 -10.53
N LYS A 122 15.62 -4.22 -10.43
CA LYS A 122 14.62 -4.44 -11.48
C LYS A 122 13.49 -3.39 -11.46
N VAL A 123 13.29 -2.72 -10.33
CA VAL A 123 12.28 -1.67 -10.15
C VAL A 123 12.81 -0.31 -10.59
N LEU A 124 14.04 0.05 -10.19
CA LEU A 124 14.67 1.35 -10.44
C LEU A 124 14.67 1.86 -11.91
N PRO A 125 14.76 1.01 -12.95
CA PRO A 125 14.67 1.46 -14.34
C PRO A 125 13.29 1.97 -14.73
N ARG A 126 12.22 1.40 -14.14
CA ARG A 126 10.80 1.68 -14.46
C ARG A 126 10.18 2.78 -13.60
N ILE A 127 10.99 3.42 -12.76
CA ILE A 127 10.50 4.34 -11.74
C ILE A 127 9.80 5.59 -12.30
N GLY A 128 10.14 5.98 -13.53
CA GLY A 128 9.47 7.10 -14.21
C GLY A 128 8.05 6.76 -14.67
N ASP A 129 7.71 5.48 -14.76
CA ASP A 129 6.40 4.99 -15.19
C ASP A 129 5.51 4.60 -13.98
N MET A 130 5.99 4.85 -12.76
CA MET A 130 5.34 4.43 -11.51
C MET A 130 4.66 5.59 -10.81
N GLN A 131 3.50 5.32 -10.22
CA GLN A 131 2.88 6.16 -9.19
C GLN A 131 3.22 5.59 -7.82
N PHE A 132 3.37 6.48 -6.83
CA PHE A 132 3.73 6.08 -5.47
C PHE A 132 2.60 6.38 -4.52
N PHE A 133 2.36 5.46 -3.60
CA PHE A 133 1.36 5.59 -2.58
C PHE A 133 1.98 5.20 -1.23
N LEU A 134 1.61 5.92 -0.17
CA LEU A 134 2.03 5.66 1.21
C LEU A 134 0.82 5.39 2.10
N GLY A 135 1.04 4.66 3.19
CA GLY A 135 0.05 4.54 4.25
C GLY A 135 -0.23 5.90 4.91
N MET A 136 -1.42 6.02 5.49
CA MET A 136 -1.91 7.31 6.02
C MET A 136 -1.29 7.66 7.38
N LYS A 137 -0.82 6.68 8.16
CA LYS A 137 -0.22 6.94 9.47
C LYS A 137 1.27 7.23 9.32
N LEU A 138 1.57 8.52 9.17
CA LEU A 138 2.87 9.07 9.60
C LEU A 138 2.88 9.28 11.12
#